data_AF-A0A932S007-F1
#
_entry.id   AF-A0A932S007-F1
#
_cell.length_a   1.000
_cell.length_b   1.000
_cell.length_c   1.000
_cell.angle_alpha   90.00
_cell.angle_beta   90.00
_cell.angle_gamma   90.00
#
_symmetry.space_group_name_H-M   'P 1'
#
loop_
_entity.id
_entity.type
_entity.pdbx_description
1 polymer ?
#
loop_
_entity_poly.entity_id
_entity_poly.type
_entity_poly.pdbx_seq_one_letter_code
_entity_poly.pdbx_strand_id
1 'polypeptide(L)'
;PLSLARLLQEQGASVQECRLQLHPSASLFDSSFAAVNIWHAHQHEEVVNLNVPLTQASRAVIVRPQWQVHVISLDQAAYAALQALERGENLGAALEAALACDTQFDVGSELAAWFRSGLFSSYSL
;
A
#
# COMPACT_ATOMS: atom_id res chain seq x y z
N PRO A 1 6.18 -11.19 -9.58
CA PRO A 1 5.60 -10.62 -8.34
C PRO A 1 5.31 -11.76 -7.36
N LEU A 2 5.47 -11.51 -6.06
CA LEU A 2 5.04 -12.46 -5.03
C LEU A 2 3.50 -12.54 -5.03
N SER A 3 2.93 -13.72 -4.85
CA SER A 3 1.47 -13.89 -4.75
C SER A 3 1.06 -14.22 -3.31
N LEU A 4 -0.09 -13.70 -2.88
CA LEU A 4 -0.61 -13.94 -1.53
C LEU A 4 -0.85 -15.43 -1.27
N ALA A 5 -1.46 -16.13 -2.23
CA ALA A 5 -1.71 -17.57 -2.12
C ALA A 5 -0.42 -18.38 -1.95
N ARG A 6 0.65 -18.03 -2.68
CA ARG A 6 1.95 -18.69 -2.54
C ARG A 6 2.57 -18.42 -1.18
N LEU A 7 2.54 -17.18 -0.71
CA LEU A 7 3.06 -16.83 0.61
C LEU A 7 2.35 -17.61 1.71
N LEU A 8 1.01 -17.67 1.67
CA LEU A 8 0.21 -18.42 2.64
C LEU A 8 0.49 -19.93 2.57
N GLN A 9 0.69 -20.48 1.38
CA GLN A 9 1.04 -21.90 1.21
C GLN A 9 2.43 -22.22 1.76
N GLU A 10 3.41 -21.34 1.56
CA GLU A 10 4.80 -21.54 1.99
C GLU A 10 4.99 -21.33 3.50
N GLN A 11 4.28 -20.37 4.11
CA GLN A 11 4.53 -19.93 5.49
C GLN A 11 3.43 -20.30 6.47
N GLY A 12 2.21 -20.58 6.00
CA GLY A 12 1.09 -21.02 6.84
C GLY A 12 0.89 -20.12 8.06
N ALA A 13 1.05 -20.70 9.26
CA ALA A 13 0.88 -20.00 10.53
C ALA A 13 1.96 -18.93 10.82
N SER A 14 3.16 -19.06 10.23
CA SER A 14 4.28 -18.12 10.43
C SER A 14 4.24 -16.91 9.50
N VAL A 15 3.16 -16.73 8.73
CA VAL A 15 3.06 -15.62 7.75
C VAL A 15 3.22 -14.23 8.40
N GLN A 16 2.83 -14.08 9.67
CA GLN A 16 2.98 -12.81 10.41
C GLN A 16 4.45 -12.47 10.70
N GLU A 17 5.34 -13.47 10.74
CA GLU A 17 6.77 -13.27 10.98
C GLU A 17 7.49 -12.80 9.71
N CYS A 18 6.85 -12.92 8.54
CA CYS A 18 7.45 -12.58 7.26
C CYS A 18 7.67 -11.07 7.13
N ARG A 19 8.87 -10.68 6.70
CA ARG A 19 9.22 -9.32 6.29
C ARG A 19 9.03 -9.21 4.80
N LEU A 20 7.90 -8.63 4.40
CA LEU A 20 7.59 -8.40 2.99
C LEU A 20 8.46 -7.26 2.46
N GLN A 21 9.14 -7.50 1.35
CA GLN A 21 9.94 -6.48 0.68
C GLN A 21 9.11 -5.83 -0.41
N LEU A 22 8.92 -4.51 -0.30
CA LEU A 22 8.37 -3.70 -1.38
C LEU A 22 9.25 -3.88 -2.62
N HIS A 23 8.61 -3.91 -3.79
CA HIS A 23 9.31 -3.98 -5.06
C HIS A 23 10.25 -2.77 -5.19
N PRO A 24 11.46 -2.89 -5.74
CA PRO A 24 12.42 -1.77 -5.83
C PRO A 24 11.93 -0.55 -6.61
N SER A 25 10.89 -0.70 -7.43
CA SER A 25 10.23 0.40 -8.15
C SER A 25 9.01 0.96 -7.42
N ALA A 26 8.65 0.40 -6.26
CA ALA A 26 7.59 0.93 -5.44
C ALA A 26 8.11 2.07 -4.56
N SER A 27 7.26 3.05 -4.27
CA SER A 27 7.61 4.16 -3.38
C SER A 27 6.39 4.63 -2.62
N LEU A 28 6.55 4.83 -1.31
CA LEU A 28 5.52 5.46 -0.49
C LEU A 28 5.56 6.98 -0.67
N PHE A 29 4.37 7.57 -0.74
CA PHE A 29 4.16 9.00 -0.90
C PHE A 29 3.21 9.51 0.17
N ASP A 30 3.60 10.58 0.85
CA ASP A 30 2.78 11.30 1.82
C ASP A 30 2.88 12.80 1.51
N SER A 31 1.75 13.49 1.58
CA SER A 31 1.65 14.92 1.39
C SER A 31 0.63 15.50 2.34
N SER A 32 0.93 16.67 2.90
CA SER A 32 -0.04 17.47 3.67
C SER A 32 -1.13 18.11 2.81
N PHE A 33 -1.10 17.89 1.49
CA PHE A 33 -2.05 18.42 0.52
C PHE A 33 -2.68 17.30 -0.30
N ALA A 34 -3.77 17.62 -1.01
CA ALA A 34 -4.58 16.67 -1.77
C ALA A 34 -3.91 16.23 -3.10
N ALA A 35 -2.58 16.11 -3.10
CA ALA A 35 -1.75 15.81 -4.25
C ALA A 35 -2.19 14.53 -4.98
N VAL A 36 -2.52 13.47 -4.25
CA VAL A 36 -2.98 12.20 -4.85
C VAL A 36 -4.36 12.36 -5.49
N ASN A 37 -5.28 13.08 -4.84
CA ASN A 37 -6.60 13.37 -5.40
C ASN A 37 -6.50 14.22 -6.68
N ILE A 38 -5.66 15.26 -6.65
CA ILE A 38 -5.38 16.11 -7.82
C ILE A 38 -4.80 15.27 -8.96
N TRP A 39 -3.81 14.42 -8.66
CA TRP A 39 -3.22 13.51 -9.65
C TRP A 39 -4.30 12.65 -10.31
N HIS A 40 -5.10 11.94 -9.52
CA HIS A 40 -6.18 11.08 -10.03
C HIS A 40 -7.20 11.82 -10.91
N ALA A 41 -7.57 13.05 -10.55
CA ALA A 41 -8.53 13.84 -11.33
C ALA A 41 -8.00 14.25 -12.73
N HIS A 42 -6.69 14.18 -12.96
CA HIS A 42 -6.04 14.58 -14.20
C HIS A 42 -5.42 13.42 -14.99
N GLN A 43 -5.76 12.16 -14.68
CA GLN A 43 -5.23 11.00 -15.42
C GLN A 43 -5.98 10.69 -16.73
N HIS A 44 -7.14 11.31 -16.94
CA HIS A 44 -7.96 11.12 -18.14
C HIS A 44 -8.20 12.48 -18.81
N GLU A 45 -8.55 12.47 -20.10
CA GLU A 45 -8.78 13.71 -20.88
C GLU A 45 -9.93 14.55 -20.30
N GLU A 46 -10.94 13.89 -19.73
CA GLU A 46 -12.00 14.57 -19.00
C GLU A 46 -11.59 14.80 -17.54
N VAL A 47 -11.40 16.07 -17.19
CA VAL A 47 -11.12 16.47 -15.82
C VAL A 47 -12.37 16.25 -14.98
N VAL A 48 -12.27 15.35 -13.99
CA VAL A 48 -13.31 15.19 -12.97
C VAL A 48 -13.27 16.41 -12.07
N ASN A 49 -14.43 17.00 -11.77
CA ASN A 49 -14.53 18.09 -10.78
C ASN A 49 -13.96 17.63 -9.43
N LEU A 50 -12.80 18.18 -9.07
CA LEU A 50 -12.11 17.88 -7.83
C LEU A 50 -12.82 18.58 -6.66
N ASN A 51 -13.68 17.84 -5.95
CA ASN A 51 -14.40 18.35 -4.78
C ASN A 51 -13.73 17.92 -3.46
N VAL A 52 -12.44 18.23 -3.28
CA VAL A 52 -11.72 18.00 -2.03
C VAL A 52 -10.95 19.27 -1.61
N PRO A 53 -10.82 19.56 -0.29
CA PRO A 53 -9.97 20.63 0.17
C PRO A 53 -8.51 20.39 -0.22
N LEU A 54 -7.84 21.39 -0.82
CA LEU A 54 -6.44 21.24 -1.25
C LEU A 54 -5.49 20.98 -0.06
N THR A 55 -5.86 21.41 1.14
CA THR A 55 -5.12 21.19 2.39
C THR A 55 -5.40 19.84 3.04
N GLN A 56 -6.21 18.98 2.42
CA GLN A 56 -6.44 17.63 2.91
C GLN A 56 -5.20 16.78 2.63
N ALA A 57 -4.60 16.18 3.65
CA ALA A 57 -3.48 15.28 3.46
C ALA A 57 -3.87 14.08 2.59
N SER A 58 -2.93 13.62 1.75
CA SER A 58 -3.15 12.47 0.88
C SER A 58 -1.91 11.58 0.83
N ARG A 59 -2.14 10.28 0.72
CA ARG A 59 -1.11 9.24 0.75
C ARG A 59 -1.30 8.28 -0.41
N ALA A 60 -0.21 7.73 -0.88
CA ALA A 60 -0.25 6.73 -1.93
C ALA A 60 0.93 5.77 -1.82
N VAL A 61 0.76 4.60 -2.43
CA VAL A 61 1.89 3.82 -2.91
C VAL A 61 1.94 3.91 -4.43
N ILE A 62 3.11 4.25 -4.94
CA ILE A 62 3.40 4.28 -6.36
C ILE A 62 3.99 2.92 -6.70
N VAL A 63 3.44 2.22 -7.68
CA VAL A 63 3.96 0.95 -8.18
C VAL A 63 4.14 1.00 -9.69
N ARG A 64 5.09 0.21 -10.19
CA ARG A 64 5.35 0.11 -11.63
C ARG A 64 5.41 -1.35 -12.11
N PRO A 65 4.27 -2.07 -12.12
CA PRO A 65 4.18 -3.36 -12.79
C PRO A 65 4.49 -3.17 -14.29
N GLN A 66 5.54 -3.86 -14.76
CA GLN A 66 6.02 -3.78 -16.14
C GLN A 66 6.36 -2.32 -16.53
N TRP A 67 5.65 -1.72 -17.48
CA TRP A 67 5.91 -0.38 -18.00
C TRP A 67 4.93 0.67 -17.51
N GLN A 68 3.85 0.29 -16.80
CA GLN A 68 2.78 1.19 -16.39
C GLN A 68 2.98 1.64 -14.94
N VAL A 69 2.84 2.94 -14.69
CA VAL A 69 2.86 3.51 -13.34
C VAL A 69 1.43 3.56 -12.82
N HIS A 70 1.22 3.04 -11.62
CA HIS A 70 -0.03 3.18 -10.90
C HIS A 70 0.23 3.92 -9.59
N VAL A 71 -0.61 4.92 -9.34
CA VAL A 71 -0.67 5.62 -8.04
C VAL A 71 -1.89 5.06 -7.33
N ILE A 72 -1.68 4.37 -6.22
CA ILE A 72 -2.76 3.73 -5.46
C ILE A 72 -2.93 4.56 -4.20
N SER A 73 -4.11 5.19 -4.06
CA SER A 73 -4.45 5.96 -2.86
C SER A 73 -4.44 5.06 -1.63
N LEU A 74 -3.90 5.58 -0.54
CA LEU A 74 -3.87 4.92 0.77
C LEU A 74 -4.58 5.80 1.80
N ASP A 75 -5.30 5.16 2.71
CA ASP A 75 -5.68 5.82 3.95
C ASP A 75 -4.47 5.85 4.92
N GLN A 76 -4.71 6.39 6.13
CA GLN A 76 -3.68 6.48 7.15
C GLN A 76 -3.23 5.11 7.66
N ALA A 77 -4.15 4.15 7.81
CA ALA A 77 -3.86 2.83 8.37
C ALA A 77 -3.04 1.97 7.39
N ALA A 78 -3.45 1.92 6.12
CA ALA A 78 -2.72 1.23 5.06
C ALA A 78 -1.31 1.83 4.87
N TYR A 79 -1.18 3.16 4.91
CA TYR A 79 0.12 3.82 4.83
C TYR A 79 1.01 3.47 6.03
N ALA A 80 0.47 3.46 7.26
CA ALA A 80 1.24 3.09 8.45
C ALA A 80 1.77 1.65 8.38
N ALA A 81 0.94 0.70 7.92
CA ALA A 81 1.37 -0.68 7.70
C ALA A 81 2.48 -0.78 6.66
N LEU A 82 2.31 -0.17 5.49
CA LEU A 82 3.32 -0.22 4.43
C LEU A 82 4.62 0.47 4.85
N GLN A 83 4.55 1.54 5.65
CA GLN A 83 5.73 2.20 6.20
C GLN A 83 6.50 1.30 7.19
N ALA A 84 5.80 0.50 8.00
CA ALA A 84 6.44 -0.50 8.86
C ALA A 84 7.18 -1.57 8.03
N LEU A 85 6.55 -2.06 6.96
CA LEU A 85 7.18 -3.01 6.03
C LEU A 85 8.39 -2.40 5.32
N GLU A 86 8.32 -1.13 4.90
CA GLU A 86 9.44 -0.41 4.29
C GLU A 86 10.64 -0.28 5.26
N ARG A 87 10.37 -0.14 6.56
CA ARG A 87 11.40 -0.17 7.62
C ARG A 87 11.94 -1.57 7.92
N GLY A 88 11.44 -2.60 7.25
CA GLY A 88 11.85 -3.99 7.43
C GLY A 88 11.20 -4.68 8.62
N GLU A 89 10.12 -4.12 9.19
CA GLU A 89 9.32 -4.81 10.20
C GLU A 89 8.56 -6.01 9.58
N ASN A 90 8.10 -6.93 10.42
CA ASN A 90 7.36 -8.10 9.94
C ASN A 90 5.88 -7.74 9.67
N LEU A 91 5.19 -8.65 8.99
CA LEU A 91 3.80 -8.47 8.62
C LEU A 91 2.89 -8.28 9.84
N GLY A 92 3.14 -8.99 10.93
CA GLY A 92 2.39 -8.83 12.20
C GLY A 92 2.45 -7.39 12.72
N ALA A 93 3.66 -6.84 12.87
CA ALA A 93 3.88 -5.46 13.34
C ALA A 93 3.25 -4.43 12.38
N ALA A 94 3.32 -4.67 11.07
CA ALA A 94 2.67 -3.81 10.09
C ALA A 94 1.14 -3.78 10.25
N LEU A 95 0.51 -4.95 10.46
CA LEU A 95 -0.93 -5.03 10.69
C LEU A 95 -1.34 -4.41 12.02
N GLU A 96 -0.53 -4.56 13.07
CA GLU A 96 -0.72 -3.85 14.34
C GLU A 96 -0.67 -2.34 14.17
N ALA A 97 0.27 -1.81 13.38
CA ALA A 97 0.38 -0.38 13.09
C ALA A 97 -0.86 0.17 12.36
N ALA A 98 -1.42 -0.59 11.40
CA ALA A 98 -2.68 -0.23 10.76
C ALA A 98 -3.85 -0.24 11.75
N LEU A 99 -4.01 -1.32 12.52
CA LEU A 99 -5.11 -1.48 13.48
C LEU A 99 -5.05 -0.48 14.64
N ALA A 100 -3.86 0.02 14.99
CA ALA A 100 -3.69 1.11 15.94
C ALA A 100 -4.17 2.46 15.38
N CYS A 101 -4.14 2.65 14.06
CA CYS A 101 -4.70 3.84 13.40
C CYS A 101 -6.21 3.71 13.21
N ASP A 102 -6.68 2.53 12.80
CA ASP A 102 -8.09 2.24 12.54
C ASP A 102 -8.43 0.80 12.95
N THR A 103 -9.25 0.64 13.99
CA THR A 103 -9.67 -0.67 14.48
C THR A 103 -10.62 -1.40 13.52
N GLN A 104 -11.16 -0.71 12.51
CA GLN A 104 -12.02 -1.26 11.47
C GLN A 104 -11.25 -1.60 10.18
N PHE A 105 -9.91 -1.48 10.18
CA PHE A 105 -9.06 -1.77 9.04
C PHE A 105 -9.29 -3.19 8.48
N ASP A 106 -9.74 -3.28 7.23
CA ASP A 106 -9.98 -4.55 6.55
C ASP A 106 -8.67 -5.14 6.01
N VAL A 107 -7.97 -5.84 6.90
CA VAL A 107 -6.72 -6.55 6.61
C VAL A 107 -6.82 -7.45 5.38
N GLY A 108 -7.94 -8.16 5.21
CA GLY A 108 -8.10 -9.13 4.13
C GLY A 108 -8.15 -8.46 2.77
N SER A 109 -8.97 -7.41 2.66
CA SER A 109 -9.12 -6.64 1.42
C SER A 109 -7.84 -5.88 1.06
N GLU A 110 -7.18 -5.28 2.05
CA GLU A 110 -5.94 -4.51 1.82
C GLU A 110 -4.77 -5.39 1.39
N LEU A 111 -4.54 -6.52 2.07
CA LEU A 111 -3.52 -7.48 1.62
C LEU A 111 -3.81 -7.97 0.20
N ALA A 112 -5.06 -8.33 -0.10
CA ALA A 112 -5.42 -8.75 -1.44
C ALA A 112 -5.16 -7.66 -2.49
N ALA A 113 -5.40 -6.39 -2.18
CA ALA A 113 -5.11 -5.26 -3.05
C ALA A 113 -3.60 -5.06 -3.27
N TRP A 114 -2.80 -5.06 -2.20
CA TRP A 114 -1.35 -4.86 -2.27
C TRP A 114 -0.66 -5.95 -3.12
N PHE A 115 -0.98 -7.22 -2.90
CA PHE A 115 -0.40 -8.31 -3.68
C PHE A 115 -0.84 -8.24 -5.16
N ARG A 116 -2.09 -7.87 -5.44
CA ARG A 116 -2.61 -7.73 -6.82
C ARG A 116 -1.93 -6.60 -7.57
N SER A 117 -1.56 -5.52 -6.88
CA SER A 117 -0.83 -4.39 -7.49
C SER A 117 0.62 -4.73 -7.86
N GLY A 118 1.14 -5.88 -7.41
CA GLY A 118 2.55 -6.23 -7.59
C GLY A 118 3.48 -5.50 -6.62
N LEU A 119 2.96 -5.00 -5.50
CA LEU A 119 3.71 -4.22 -4.52
C LEU A 119 4.91 -4.98 -3.94
N PHE A 120 4.82 -6.31 -3.79
CA PHE A 120 5.88 -7.11 -3.16
C PHE A 120 6.65 -7.97 -4.17
N SER A 121 7.98 -7.94 -4.08
CA SER A 121 8.87 -8.76 -4.92
C SER A 121 9.34 -10.04 -4.24
N SER A 122 9.49 -9.99 -2.92
CA SER A 122 10.19 -10.99 -2.11
C SER A 122 9.77 -10.89 -0.65
N TYR A 123 10.16 -11.87 0.17
CA TYR A 123 10.01 -11.83 1.61
C TYR A 123 11.21 -12.50 2.29
N SER A 124 11.43 -12.20 3.57
CA SER A 124 12.33 -12.93 4.47
C SER A 124 11.62 -13.26 5.79
N LEU A 125 12.29 -14.00 6.66
CA LEU A 125 11.90 -14.19 8.06
C LEU A 125 12.70 -13.22 8.94
#